data_AF-A0A485AS74-F1
#
_entry.id   AF-A0A485AS74-F1
#
_cell.length_a   1.000
_cell.length_b   1.000
_cell.length_c   1.000
_cell.angle_alpha   90.00
_cell.angle_beta   90.00
_cell.angle_gamma   90.00
#
_symmetry.space_group_name_H-M   'P 1'
#
loop_
_entity.id
_entity.type
_entity.pdbx_description
1 polymer ?
#
loop_
_entity_poly.entity_id
_entity_poly.type
_entity_poly.pdbx_seq_one_letter_code
_entity_poly.pdbx_strand_id
1 'polypeptide(L)'
;MVSKHGFDRQQLHEILSQAKRLDYVLRLMDRQAPTGLPPTGPNGAWLRYRKQFITPDNVQNGVAFWNQHQAALQRAQQVYGVPPEIIVGIIGVETRWGRVMGKRVFLMRWRRFPSTIRVVLSISPASWKRSC
;
A
#
# COMPACT_ATOMS: atom_id res chain seq x y z
N MET A 1 12.18 15.91 -14.04
CA MET A 1 12.61 14.54 -14.41
C MET A 1 13.89 14.56 -15.26
N VAL A 2 13.94 15.32 -16.36
CA VAL A 2 15.14 15.42 -17.21
C VAL A 2 16.32 16.09 -16.47
N SER A 3 16.18 17.34 -16.03
CA SER A 3 17.30 18.09 -15.39
C SER A 3 17.72 17.54 -14.03
N LYS A 4 16.76 17.08 -13.21
CA LYS A 4 17.01 16.62 -11.83
C LYS A 4 17.35 15.13 -11.71
N HIS A 5 16.84 14.29 -12.62
CA HIS A 5 16.94 12.83 -12.52
C HIS A 5 17.45 12.16 -13.81
N GLY A 6 17.88 12.94 -14.81
CA GLY A 6 18.54 12.43 -16.03
C GLY A 6 17.64 11.63 -16.97
N PHE A 7 16.32 11.75 -16.88
CA PHE A 7 15.40 11.02 -17.75
C PHE A 7 15.50 11.52 -19.20
N ASP A 8 15.36 10.61 -20.16
CA ASP A 8 15.19 10.98 -21.57
C ASP A 8 13.86 11.70 -21.79
N ARG A 9 13.91 12.82 -22.51
CA ARG A 9 12.73 13.67 -22.74
C ARG A 9 11.72 12.98 -23.64
N GLN A 10 12.15 12.31 -24.71
CA GLN A 10 11.25 11.71 -25.69
C GLN A 10 10.50 10.52 -25.08
N GLN A 11 11.21 9.65 -24.36
CA GLN A 11 10.61 8.54 -23.60
C GLN A 11 9.58 9.04 -22.59
N LEU A 12 9.86 10.15 -21.89
CA LEU A 12 8.91 10.71 -20.93
C LEU A 12 7.63 11.22 -21.61
N HIS A 13 7.76 11.87 -22.78
CA HIS A 13 6.61 12.32 -23.55
C HIS A 13 5.77 11.15 -24.07
N GLU A 14 6.39 10.07 -24.55
CA GLU A 14 5.68 8.87 -24.99
C GLU A 14 4.89 8.22 -23.84
N ILE A 15 5.51 8.08 -22.68
CA ILE A 15 4.85 7.48 -21.50
C ILE A 15 3.68 8.36 -21.04
N LEU A 16 3.87 9.69 -20.98
CA LEU A 16 2.82 10.60 -20.54
C LEU A 16 1.70 10.77 -21.58
N SER A 17 1.98 10.61 -22.87
CA SER A 17 0.96 10.66 -23.92
C SER A 17 -0.12 9.58 -23.78
N GLN A 18 0.22 8.47 -23.12
CA GLN A 18 -0.70 7.36 -22.85
C GLN A 18 -1.51 7.57 -21.55
N ALA A 19 -1.16 8.58 -20.75
CA ALA A 19 -1.83 8.86 -19.49
C ALA A 19 -3.23 9.42 -19.75
N LYS A 20 -4.25 8.77 -19.20
CA LYS A 20 -5.63 9.24 -19.29
C LYS A 20 -5.99 10.10 -18.09
N ARG A 21 -6.58 11.28 -18.33
CA ARG A 21 -7.22 12.04 -17.26
C ARG A 21 -8.45 11.28 -16.80
N LEU A 22 -8.49 10.92 -15.52
CA LEU A 22 -9.62 10.21 -14.93
C LEU A 22 -10.46 11.20 -14.13
N ASP A 23 -11.47 11.81 -14.75
CA ASP A 23 -12.34 12.80 -14.09
C ASP A 23 -13.05 12.22 -12.85
N TYR A 24 -13.30 10.92 -12.85
CA TYR A 24 -13.81 10.21 -11.66
C TYR A 24 -12.86 10.31 -10.46
N VAL A 25 -11.54 10.25 -10.68
CA VAL A 25 -10.54 10.39 -9.62
C VAL A 25 -10.52 11.83 -9.11
N LEU A 26 -10.59 12.83 -10.00
CA LEU A 26 -10.67 14.24 -9.62
C LEU A 26 -11.89 14.50 -8.73
N ARG A 27 -13.08 14.06 -9.16
CA ARG A 27 -14.32 14.19 -8.37
C ARG A 27 -14.26 13.47 -7.02
N LEU A 28 -13.58 12.32 -6.94
CA LEU A 28 -13.40 11.62 -5.66
C LEU A 28 -12.50 12.40 -4.70
N MET A 29 -11.43 13.02 -5.21
CA MET A 29 -10.55 13.87 -4.42
C MET A 29 -11.31 15.11 -3.90
N ASP A 30 -12.10 15.76 -4.75
CA ASP A 30 -12.89 16.94 -4.34
C ASP A 30 -13.90 16.60 -3.23
N ARG A 31 -14.53 15.43 -3.29
CA ARG A 31 -15.47 14.95 -2.26
C ARG A 31 -14.82 14.64 -0.92
N GLN A 32 -13.53 14.31 -0.92
CA GLN A 32 -12.75 14.02 0.29
C GLN A 32 -12.00 15.24 0.81
N ALA A 33 -12.12 16.40 0.13
CA ALA A 33 -11.52 17.63 0.58
C ALA A 33 -12.10 18.01 1.96
N PRO A 34 -11.25 18.48 2.90
CA PRO A 34 -11.69 18.76 4.26
C PRO A 34 -12.75 19.86 4.26
N THR A 35 -13.98 19.49 4.58
CA THR A 35 -15.03 20.45 4.93
C THR A 35 -14.79 20.85 6.37
N GLY A 36 -14.49 22.13 6.65
CA GLY A 36 -14.19 22.65 7.99
C GLY A 36 -15.37 22.63 8.99
N LEU A 37 -16.34 21.75 8.78
CA LEU A 37 -17.51 21.58 9.63
C LEU A 37 -17.15 20.72 10.85
N PRO A 38 -17.44 21.18 12.08
CA PRO A 38 -17.22 20.38 13.27
C PRO A 38 -18.13 19.13 13.24
N PRO A 39 -17.66 17.99 13.81
CA PRO A 39 -18.46 16.77 13.84
C PRO A 39 -19.78 16.99 14.60
N THR A 40 -20.88 16.61 13.96
CA THR A 40 -22.25 16.78 14.47
C THR A 40 -22.55 15.69 15.51
N GLY A 41 -22.17 15.91 16.76
CA GLY A 41 -22.58 15.13 17.94
C GLY A 41 -22.34 13.61 17.92
N PRO A 42 -22.80 12.87 18.94
CA PRO A 42 -22.73 11.41 18.96
C PRO A 42 -23.82 10.81 18.06
N ASN A 43 -23.55 10.71 16.77
CA ASN A 43 -24.48 10.18 15.77
C ASN A 43 -24.26 8.69 15.43
N GLY A 44 -23.44 7.97 16.22
CA GLY A 44 -23.10 6.57 15.97
C GLY A 44 -22.18 6.33 14.76
N ALA A 45 -21.51 7.35 14.22
CA ALA A 45 -20.56 7.22 13.10
C ALA A 45 -19.49 6.16 13.34
N TRP A 46 -18.91 6.11 14.55
CA TRP A 46 -17.92 5.10 14.91
C TRP A 46 -18.48 3.67 14.84
N LEU A 47 -19.69 3.45 15.37
CA LEU A 47 -20.32 2.13 15.33
C LEU A 47 -20.61 1.69 13.88
N ARG A 48 -21.03 2.62 13.00
CA ARG A 48 -21.22 2.33 11.57
C ARG A 48 -19.91 2.00 10.88
N TYR A 49 -18.85 2.76 11.14
CA TYR A 49 -17.51 2.51 10.60
C TYR A 49 -16.97 1.15 11.08
N ARG A 50 -17.01 0.91 12.40
CA ARG A 50 -16.57 -0.35 13.02
C ARG A 50 -17.23 -1.57 12.40
N LYS A 51 -18.55 -1.52 12.16
CA LYS A 51 -19.32 -2.64 11.56
C LYS A 51 -18.87 -3.01 10.14
N GLN A 52 -18.20 -2.12 9.40
CA GLN A 52 -17.69 -2.42 8.06
C GLN A 52 -16.43 -3.30 8.10
N PHE A 53 -15.62 -3.18 9.17
CA PHE A 53 -14.33 -3.87 9.29
C PHE A 53 -14.38 -5.04 10.27
N ILE A 54 -15.08 -4.89 11.39
CA ILE A 54 -15.19 -5.92 12.43
C ILE A 54 -16.45 -6.75 12.17
N THR A 55 -16.31 -7.74 11.30
CA THR A 55 -17.33 -8.75 11.00
C THR A 55 -16.76 -10.15 11.22
N PRO A 56 -17.60 -11.17 11.53
CA PRO A 56 -17.13 -12.55 11.71
C PRO A 56 -16.29 -13.04 10.54
N ASP A 57 -16.74 -12.78 9.30
CA ASP A 57 -16.02 -13.15 8.08
C ASP A 57 -14.64 -12.50 8.00
N ASN A 58 -14.53 -11.21 8.30
CA ASN A 58 -13.24 -10.52 8.27
C ASN A 58 -12.30 -11.08 9.34
N VAL A 59 -12.80 -11.38 10.54
CA VAL A 59 -11.98 -11.97 11.60
C VAL A 59 -11.44 -13.34 11.17
N GLN A 60 -12.29 -14.22 10.62
CA GLN A 60 -11.87 -15.54 10.13
C GLN A 60 -10.82 -15.42 9.01
N ASN A 61 -11.00 -14.46 8.10
CA ASN A 61 -10.03 -14.20 7.05
C ASN A 61 -8.69 -13.67 7.57
N GLY A 62 -8.72 -12.82 8.60
CA GLY A 62 -7.52 -12.35 9.29
C GLY A 62 -6.76 -13.47 9.98
N VAL A 63 -7.47 -14.39 10.63
CA VAL A 63 -6.88 -15.59 11.25
C VAL A 63 -6.24 -16.49 10.19
N ALA A 64 -6.93 -16.73 9.08
CA ALA A 64 -6.37 -17.53 7.97
C ALA A 64 -5.09 -16.90 7.40
N PHE A 65 -5.10 -15.58 7.17
CA PHE A 65 -3.91 -14.85 6.71
C PHE A 65 -2.76 -14.90 7.71
N TRP A 66 -3.07 -14.74 9.00
CA TRP A 66 -2.08 -14.85 10.06
C TRP A 66 -1.41 -16.23 10.05
N ASN A 67 -2.21 -17.30 10.05
CA ASN A 67 -1.71 -18.66 10.05
C ASN A 67 -0.84 -18.95 8.82
N GLN A 68 -1.25 -18.44 7.65
CA GLN A 68 -0.49 -18.58 6.41
C GLN A 68 0.86 -17.84 6.45
N HIS A 69 0.94 -16.69 7.13
CA HIS A 69 2.12 -15.82 7.13
C HIS A 69 2.83 -15.71 8.49
N GLN A 70 2.58 -16.66 9.39
CA GLN A 70 3.07 -16.61 10.77
C GLN A 70 4.58 -16.39 10.86
N ALA A 71 5.37 -17.11 10.06
CA ALA A 71 6.84 -16.96 10.07
C ALA A 71 7.30 -15.56 9.62
N ALA A 72 6.59 -14.93 8.69
CA ALA A 72 6.90 -13.57 8.24
C ALA A 72 6.49 -12.53 9.30
N LEU A 73 5.33 -12.73 9.93
CA LEU A 73 4.84 -11.87 11.00
C LEU A 73 5.75 -11.91 12.24
N GLN A 74 6.18 -13.10 12.65
CA GLN A 74 7.14 -13.26 13.75
C GLN A 74 8.48 -12.58 13.46
N ARG A 75 8.98 -12.70 12.23
CA ARG A 75 10.19 -11.99 11.81
C ARG A 75 10.00 -10.48 11.84
N ALA A 76 8.86 -9.98 11.36
CA ALA A 76 8.56 -8.56 11.38
C ALA A 76 8.48 -8.02 12.82
N GLN A 77 7.90 -8.79 13.74
CA GLN A 77 7.89 -8.47 15.16
C GLN A 77 9.31 -8.43 15.75
N GLN A 78 10.16 -9.39 15.43
CA GLN A 78 11.54 -9.44 15.93
C GLN A 78 12.41 -8.29 15.39
N VAL A 79 12.23 -7.91 14.12
CA VAL A 79 13.05 -6.89 13.46
C VAL A 79 12.56 -5.48 13.77
N TYR A 80 11.24 -5.27 13.75
CA TYR A 80 10.64 -3.94 13.83
C TYR A 80 9.91 -3.66 15.15
N GLY A 81 9.77 -4.66 16.04
CA GLY A 81 9.03 -4.52 17.30
C GLY A 81 7.52 -4.36 17.13
N VAL A 82 7.00 -4.49 15.90
CA VAL A 82 5.58 -4.29 15.61
C VAL A 82 4.84 -5.61 15.86
N PRO A 83 3.83 -5.61 16.74
CA PRO A 83 3.10 -6.83 17.02
C PRO A 83 2.26 -7.27 15.80
N PRO A 84 2.17 -8.57 15.52
CA PRO A 84 1.53 -9.08 14.31
C PRO A 84 0.08 -8.65 14.09
N GLU A 85 -0.70 -8.45 15.15
CA GLU A 85 -2.11 -8.01 15.08
C GLU A 85 -2.27 -6.63 14.43
N ILE A 86 -1.30 -5.73 14.62
CA ILE A 86 -1.30 -4.42 13.99
C ILE A 86 -1.04 -4.56 12.48
N ILE A 87 -0.09 -5.42 12.11
CA ILE A 87 0.25 -5.68 10.70
C ILE A 87 -0.95 -6.31 9.98
N VAL A 88 -1.56 -7.33 10.58
CA VAL A 88 -2.73 -8.03 10.04
C VAL A 88 -3.93 -7.09 9.97
N GLY A 89 -4.11 -6.21 10.96
CA GLY A 89 -5.16 -5.20 10.98
C GLY A 89 -5.05 -4.19 9.85
N ILE A 90 -3.85 -3.62 9.63
CA ILE A 90 -3.60 -2.68 8.53
C ILE A 90 -3.87 -3.33 7.18
N ILE A 91 -3.33 -4.53 6.94
CA ILE A 91 -3.54 -5.25 5.67
C ILE A 91 -5.03 -5.57 5.46
N GLY A 92 -5.74 -5.92 6.54
CA GLY A 92 -7.17 -6.19 6.53
C GLY A 92 -8.01 -4.98 6.15
N VAL A 93 -7.70 -3.81 6.70
CA VAL A 93 -8.41 -2.54 6.41
C VAL A 93 -8.14 -2.09 4.97
N GLU A 94 -6.89 -2.15 4.51
CA GLU A 94 -6.48 -1.63 3.20
C GLU A 94 -6.95 -2.49 2.03
N THR A 95 -6.86 -3.82 2.16
CA THR A 95 -7.03 -4.73 1.00
C THR A 95 -7.88 -5.96 1.28
N ARG A 96 -8.41 -6.11 2.50
CA ARG A 96 -9.08 -7.34 2.97
C ARG A 96 -8.23 -8.60 2.72
N TRP A 97 -6.94 -8.52 3.07
CA TRP A 97 -5.95 -9.60 2.89
C TRP A 97 -5.81 -10.04 1.43
N GLY A 98 -5.72 -9.08 0.51
CA GLY A 98 -5.51 -9.32 -0.93
C GLY A 98 -6.78 -9.53 -1.77
N ARG A 99 -7.97 -9.57 -1.17
CA ARG A 99 -9.24 -9.69 -1.91
C ARG A 99 -9.62 -8.43 -2.69
N VAL A 100 -9.21 -7.25 -2.20
CA VAL A 100 -9.47 -5.96 -2.82
C VAL A 100 -8.14 -5.24 -3.06
N MET A 101 -7.34 -5.79 -3.97
CA MET A 101 -6.24 -5.04 -4.58
C MET A 101 -6.88 -4.14 -5.64
N GLY A 102 -6.88 -2.83 -5.43
CA GLY A 102 -7.61 -1.88 -6.25
C GLY A 102 -7.50 -2.15 -7.76
N LYS A 103 -8.63 -2.19 -8.47
CA LYS A 103 -8.72 -2.54 -9.90
C LYS A 103 -8.05 -1.54 -10.86
N ARG A 104 -7.37 -0.51 -10.35
CA ARG A 104 -6.72 0.53 -11.17
C ARG A 104 -5.28 0.12 -11.48
N VAL A 105 -5.03 -0.13 -12.76
CA VAL A 105 -3.69 -0.46 -13.28
C VAL A 105 -2.74 0.70 -13.02
N PHE A 106 -1.80 0.52 -12.08
CA PHE A 106 -0.73 1.49 -11.79
C PHE A 106 0.14 1.77 -13.01
N LEU A 107 0.11 0.91 -14.03
CA LEU A 107 0.86 1.02 -15.28
C LEU A 107 0.18 1.81 -16.41
N MET A 108 -1.12 2.14 -16.36
CA MET A 108 -1.64 3.34 -17.05
C MET A 108 -1.18 4.64 -16.35
N ARG A 109 -0.46 4.45 -15.24
CA ARG A 109 0.21 5.41 -14.39
C ARG A 109 1.73 5.16 -14.34
N TRP A 110 2.32 4.15 -15.01
CA TRP A 110 3.77 3.82 -14.98
C TRP A 110 4.17 2.63 -15.90
N ARG A 111 3.73 2.58 -17.16
CA ARG A 111 3.87 1.39 -18.05
C ARG A 111 5.32 0.88 -18.19
N ARG A 112 5.58 -0.26 -17.52
CA ARG A 112 6.52 -1.33 -17.91
C ARG A 112 8.01 -1.01 -17.71
N PHE A 113 8.54 -1.34 -16.54
CA PHE A 113 9.98 -1.50 -16.38
C PHE A 113 10.44 -2.78 -17.11
N PRO A 114 11.46 -2.71 -17.98
CA PRO A 114 12.15 -3.89 -18.49
C PRO A 114 12.88 -4.61 -17.35
N SER A 115 13.04 -5.92 -17.50
CA SER A 115 13.35 -6.93 -16.50
C SER A 115 14.75 -6.85 -15.84
N THR A 116 15.41 -5.70 -15.80
CA THR A 116 16.86 -5.62 -15.50
C THR A 116 17.21 -4.87 -14.22
N ILE A 117 16.26 -4.65 -13.31
CA ILE A 117 16.57 -4.21 -11.94
C ILE A 117 16.24 -5.36 -10.98
N ARG A 118 17.16 -6.32 -10.93
CA ARG A 118 17.24 -7.32 -9.86
C ARG A 118 18.47 -6.97 -9.03
N VAL A 119 18.32 -6.06 -8.08
CA VAL A 119 19.35 -5.79 -7.08
C VAL A 119 18.71 -5.66 -5.70
N VAL A 120 19.17 -6.57 -4.82
CA VAL A 120 19.16 -6.52 -3.36
C VAL A 120 17.85 -6.92 -2.67
N LEU A 121 17.65 -8.24 -2.64
CA LEU A 121 17.14 -8.95 -1.46
C LEU A 121 17.96 -10.24 -1.30
N SER A 122 19.25 -10.06 -1.04
CA SER A 122 20.13 -11.08 -0.49
C SER A 122 20.79 -10.48 0.74
N ILE A 123 20.07 -10.51 1.86
CA ILE A 123 20.69 -10.37 3.18
C ILE A 123 21.43 -11.69 3.41
N SER A 124 22.74 -11.68 3.16
CA SER A 124 23.68 -12.66 3.69
C SER A 124 24.48 -11.96 4.79
N PRO A 125 24.49 -12.46 6.04
CA PRO A 125 25.23 -11.85 7.12
C PRO A 125 26.65 -12.45 7.14
N ALA A 126 27.58 -11.84 6.41
CA ALA A 126 29.00 -12.14 6.56
C ALA A 126 29.84 -10.95 6.09
N SER A 127 30.96 -10.73 6.79
CA SER A 127 32.02 -9.75 6.53
C SER A 127 31.77 -8.30 6.92
N TRP A 128 31.55 -8.08 8.21
CA TRP A 128 32.05 -6.89 8.89
C TRP A 128 33.55 -7.09 9.16
N LYS A 129 34.40 -6.55 8.28
CA LYS A 129 35.82 -6.22 8.51
C LYS A 129 36.36 -5.53 7.26
N ARG A 130 36.48 -4.19 7.30
CA ARG A 130 37.48 -3.48 6.49
C ARG A 130 38.55 -2.99 7.45
N SER A 131 39.76 -3.38 7.10
CA SER A 131 41.04 -2.95 7.65
C SER A 131 41.17 -1.44 7.62
N CYS A 132 41.71 -0.87 8.71
CA CYS A 132 42.85 0.01 8.60
C CYS A 132 44.11 -0.87 8.47
#